data_AF-A0A1U7IMN2-F1
#
_entry.id   AF-A0A1U7IMN2-F1
#
_cell.length_a   1.000
_cell.length_b   1.000
_cell.length_c   1.000
_cell.angle_alpha   90.00
_cell.angle_beta   90.00
_cell.angle_gamma   90.00
#
_symmetry.space_group_name_H-M   'P 1'
#
loop_
_entity.id
_entity.type
_entity.pdbx_description
1 polymer ?
#
loop_
_entity_poly.entity_id
_entity_poly.type
_entity_poly.pdbx_seq_one_letter_code
_entity_poly.pdbx_strand_id
1 'polypeptide(L)'
;MNSFRDYKNSASQYITFVDSAFYPDYLDQAPALYGSVLEQFAELAHTANSSANLLINISEINEPLRNQLLRVFRKYISPDTSVEMLKVKKNIPNIIKDYGNRFRDIQEVREKFASRPKPDEALMAILMEYKDRGKKGYELTEAFFLWFEAHFGSEYLIQGPVRAGKDVLLNKVLQNWKSKTPADIFISRNDRTPLVVGFARYDTDRGGGQEDDRISGNRDKVTQILEYAETYKIPLKILFLNDGPGLTLGSMWNDYADLEDNGQGRVMVCTLKMLDERFTKDWLES
;
A
#
# COMPACT_ATOMS: atom_id res chain seq x y z
N MET A 1 -16.98 26.26 4.91
CA MET A 1 -16.66 24.82 5.07
C MET A 1 -15.54 24.73 6.08
N ASN A 2 -15.63 23.82 7.05
CA ASN A 2 -14.56 23.61 8.02
C ASN A 2 -13.30 23.06 7.31
N SER A 3 -12.13 23.56 7.70
CA SER A 3 -10.82 23.05 7.28
C SER A 3 -10.45 21.79 8.07
N PHE A 4 -9.45 21.04 7.61
CA PHE A 4 -8.98 19.82 8.25
C PHE A 4 -8.43 20.11 9.65
N ARG A 5 -7.83 21.29 9.83
CA ARG A 5 -7.34 21.79 11.11
C ARG A 5 -8.44 21.84 12.18
N ASP A 6 -9.66 22.20 11.78
CA ASP A 6 -10.77 22.48 12.72
C ASP A 6 -11.26 21.22 13.45
N TYR A 7 -11.04 20.03 12.87
CA TYR A 7 -11.45 18.76 13.46
C TYR A 7 -10.44 18.18 14.47
N LYS A 8 -9.29 18.84 14.68
CA LYS A 8 -8.19 18.33 15.51
C LYS A 8 -8.61 17.95 16.94
N ASN A 9 -9.45 18.77 17.57
CA ASN A 9 -9.88 18.56 18.96
C ASN A 9 -10.72 17.29 19.15
N SER A 10 -11.27 16.76 18.06
CA SER A 10 -12.08 15.53 18.03
C SER A 10 -11.55 14.55 16.97
N ALA A 11 -10.27 14.63 16.62
CA ALA A 11 -9.64 13.87 15.53
C ALA A 11 -9.98 12.37 15.54
N SER A 12 -9.98 11.73 16.72
CA SER A 12 -10.31 10.32 16.88
C SER A 12 -11.73 9.95 16.43
N GLN A 13 -12.69 10.87 16.49
CA GLN A 13 -14.07 10.65 16.05
C GLN A 13 -14.15 10.52 14.52
N TYR A 14 -13.22 11.17 13.80
CA TYR A 14 -13.14 11.19 12.34
C TYR A 14 -12.27 10.08 11.77
N ILE A 15 -11.68 9.22 12.60
CA ILE A 15 -10.95 8.04 12.12
C ILE A 15 -11.91 6.89 11.83
N THR A 16 -11.75 6.27 10.66
CA THR A 16 -12.43 5.03 10.28
C THR A 16 -11.58 3.84 10.69
N PHE A 17 -12.12 2.99 11.55
CA PHE A 17 -11.45 1.75 11.93
C PHE A 17 -11.67 0.69 10.85
N VAL A 18 -10.57 0.13 10.37
CA VAL A 18 -10.60 -1.08 9.55
C VAL A 18 -10.30 -2.26 10.47
N ASP A 19 -11.23 -3.22 10.52
CA ASP A 19 -11.16 -4.38 11.37
C ASP A 19 -9.87 -5.19 11.16
N SER A 20 -9.38 -5.79 12.23
CA SER A 20 -8.21 -6.66 12.21
C SER A 20 -8.43 -7.78 13.20
N ALA A 21 -8.00 -8.99 12.83
CA ALA A 21 -8.10 -10.12 13.74
C ALA A 21 -7.17 -9.93 14.94
N PHE A 22 -7.63 -10.33 16.13
CA PHE A 22 -6.79 -10.35 17.31
C PHE A 22 -5.80 -11.52 17.26
N TYR A 23 -4.67 -11.35 17.93
CA TYR A 23 -3.81 -12.47 18.27
C TYR A 23 -4.33 -13.12 19.58
N PRO A 24 -4.37 -14.45 19.70
CA PRO A 24 -3.97 -15.46 18.71
C PRO A 24 -5.09 -15.92 17.77
N ASP A 25 -6.29 -15.33 17.80
CA ASP A 25 -7.50 -15.82 17.11
C ASP A 25 -7.32 -16.17 15.62
N TYR A 26 -6.46 -15.45 14.88
CA TYR A 26 -6.21 -15.77 13.47
C TYR A 26 -5.35 -17.03 13.24
N LEU A 27 -4.71 -17.58 14.27
CA LEU A 27 -3.82 -18.74 14.17
C LEU A 27 -4.56 -20.04 13.90
N ASP A 28 -5.84 -20.15 14.26
CA ASP A 28 -6.66 -21.34 13.98
C ASP A 28 -6.70 -21.68 12.48
N GLN A 29 -6.59 -20.66 11.61
CA GLN A 29 -6.59 -20.83 10.16
C GLN A 29 -5.18 -21.06 9.58
N ALA A 30 -4.13 -20.84 10.36
CA ALA A 30 -2.76 -20.81 9.87
C ALA A 30 -2.23 -22.20 9.45
N PRO A 31 -2.51 -23.30 10.18
CA PRO A 31 -2.14 -24.65 9.74
C PRO A 31 -2.76 -25.03 8.38
N ALA A 32 -4.02 -24.66 8.16
CA ALA A 32 -4.70 -24.94 6.89
C ALA A 32 -4.07 -24.18 5.70
N LEU A 33 -3.54 -22.98 5.94
CA LEU A 33 -2.94 -22.15 4.89
C LEU A 33 -1.45 -22.45 4.65
N TYR A 34 -0.71 -22.81 5.69
CA TYR A 34 0.75 -22.90 5.64
C TYR A 34 1.32 -24.29 5.92
N GLY A 35 0.54 -25.24 6.43
CA GLY A 35 1.03 -26.60 6.73
C GLY A 35 1.71 -27.24 5.52
N SER A 36 0.99 -27.34 4.40
CA SER A 36 1.53 -27.91 3.14
C SER A 36 2.67 -27.08 2.56
N VAL A 37 2.67 -25.76 2.77
CA VAL A 37 3.78 -24.88 2.34
C VAL A 37 5.06 -25.26 3.08
N LEU A 38 4.99 -25.46 4.39
CA LEU A 38 6.14 -25.79 5.22
C LEU A 38 6.66 -27.21 4.93
N GLU A 39 5.76 -28.16 4.68
CA GLU A 39 6.12 -29.52 4.24
C GLU A 39 6.85 -29.50 2.90
N GLN A 40 6.29 -28.79 1.91
CA GLN A 40 6.92 -28.65 0.59
C GLN A 40 8.27 -27.94 0.67
N PHE A 41 8.39 -26.91 1.51
CA PHE A 41 9.66 -26.22 1.72
C PHE A 41 10.71 -27.16 2.32
N ALA A 42 10.33 -28.02 3.28
CA ALA A 42 11.22 -29.00 3.87
C ALA A 42 11.75 -30.00 2.83
N GLU A 43 10.87 -30.52 1.97
CA GLU A 43 11.23 -31.43 0.88
C GLU A 43 12.20 -30.78 -0.11
N LEU A 44 11.89 -29.56 -0.56
CA LEU A 44 12.75 -28.81 -1.48
C LEU A 44 14.11 -28.50 -0.84
N ALA A 45 14.13 -28.12 0.43
CA ALA A 45 15.36 -27.85 1.15
C ALA A 45 16.21 -29.11 1.32
N HIS A 46 15.59 -30.28 1.54
CA HIS A 46 16.30 -31.54 1.68
C HIS A 46 16.94 -32.01 0.36
N THR A 47 16.29 -31.78 -0.77
CA THR A 47 16.77 -32.20 -2.11
C THR A 47 17.73 -31.20 -2.76
N ALA A 48 17.73 -29.93 -2.34
CA ALA A 48 18.57 -28.90 -2.93
C ALA A 48 20.06 -29.06 -2.60
N ASN A 49 20.96 -28.91 -3.56
CA ASN A 49 22.40 -29.02 -3.31
C ASN A 49 23.02 -27.76 -2.70
N SER A 50 22.30 -26.63 -2.73
CA SER A 50 22.69 -25.35 -2.15
C SER A 50 21.46 -24.45 -2.00
N SER A 51 21.59 -23.37 -1.23
CA SER A 51 20.53 -22.37 -1.08
C SER A 51 20.20 -21.66 -2.40
N ALA A 52 21.19 -21.49 -3.29
CA ALA A 52 20.95 -20.99 -4.64
C ALA A 52 20.14 -22.00 -5.49
N ASN A 53 20.46 -23.29 -5.39
CA ASN A 53 19.69 -24.33 -6.07
C ASN A 53 18.25 -24.43 -5.51
N LEU A 54 18.06 -24.27 -4.20
CA LEU A 54 16.73 -24.19 -3.60
C LEU A 54 15.90 -23.05 -4.17
N LEU A 55 16.47 -21.85 -4.35
CA LEU A 55 15.77 -20.73 -4.97
C LEU A 55 15.33 -21.05 -6.41
N ILE A 56 16.21 -21.69 -7.19
CA ILE A 56 15.90 -22.14 -8.56
C ILE A 56 14.73 -23.14 -8.52
N ASN A 57 14.79 -24.15 -7.66
CA ASN A 57 13.74 -25.17 -7.54
C ASN A 57 12.40 -24.54 -7.15
N ILE A 58 12.38 -23.61 -6.18
CA ILE A 58 11.16 -22.86 -5.81
C ILE A 58 10.62 -22.08 -7.01
N SER A 59 11.48 -21.52 -7.87
CA SER A 59 11.05 -20.71 -9.02
C SER A 59 10.33 -21.49 -10.12
N GLU A 60 10.48 -22.82 -10.14
CA GLU A 60 9.79 -23.74 -11.03
C GLU A 60 8.39 -24.14 -10.51
N ILE A 61 8.08 -23.83 -9.24
CA ILE A 61 6.76 -24.10 -8.65
C ILE A 61 5.72 -23.11 -9.21
N ASN A 62 4.51 -23.60 -9.44
CA ASN A 62 3.39 -22.77 -9.87
C ASN A 62 2.82 -21.90 -8.74
N GLU A 63 2.20 -20.79 -9.12
CA GLU A 63 1.44 -19.96 -8.17
C GLU A 63 0.14 -20.66 -7.74
N PRO A 64 -0.38 -20.39 -6.53
CA PRO A 64 0.08 -19.42 -5.52
C PRO A 64 1.14 -19.94 -4.54
N LEU A 65 1.50 -21.24 -4.62
CA LEU A 65 2.40 -21.90 -3.68
C LEU A 65 3.81 -21.30 -3.71
N ARG A 66 4.31 -20.99 -4.92
CA ARG A 66 5.61 -20.34 -5.11
C ARG A 66 5.78 -19.10 -4.25
N ASN A 67 4.80 -18.20 -4.23
CA ASN A 67 4.86 -16.98 -3.43
C ASN A 67 5.01 -17.26 -1.92
N GLN A 68 4.37 -18.30 -1.41
CA GLN A 68 4.50 -18.68 0.00
C GLN A 68 5.87 -19.30 0.27
N LEU A 69 6.37 -20.17 -0.61
CA LEU A 69 7.72 -20.73 -0.51
C LEU A 69 8.80 -19.64 -0.54
N LEU A 70 8.63 -18.60 -1.37
CA LEU A 70 9.54 -17.45 -1.42
C LEU A 70 9.51 -16.62 -0.12
N ARG A 71 8.37 -16.54 0.57
CA ARG A 71 8.28 -15.90 1.90
C ARG A 71 9.07 -16.71 2.94
N VAL A 72 8.97 -18.04 2.92
CA VAL A 72 9.76 -18.92 3.79
C VAL A 72 11.25 -18.81 3.46
N PHE A 73 11.60 -18.85 2.17
CA PHE A 73 12.97 -18.66 1.68
C PHE A 73 13.59 -17.37 2.20
N ARG A 74 12.88 -16.24 2.07
CA ARG A 74 13.35 -14.94 2.59
C ARG A 74 13.66 -15.00 4.09
N LYS A 75 12.83 -15.67 4.89
CA LYS A 75 13.02 -15.74 6.36
C LYS A 75 14.18 -16.64 6.77
N TYR A 76 14.36 -17.78 6.09
CA TYR A 76 15.39 -18.76 6.44
C TYR A 76 16.74 -18.52 5.78
N ILE A 77 16.77 -17.94 4.58
CA ILE A 77 17.95 -17.95 3.71
C ILE A 77 18.43 -16.56 3.37
N SER A 78 17.52 -15.64 3.01
CA SER A 78 17.90 -14.33 2.47
C SER A 78 17.00 -13.20 2.98
N PRO A 79 17.19 -12.75 4.24
CA PRO A 79 16.41 -11.63 4.78
C PRO A 79 16.67 -10.32 4.04
N ASP A 80 17.83 -10.22 3.37
CA ASP A 80 18.28 -9.08 2.58
C ASP A 80 17.55 -8.92 1.23
N THR A 81 16.88 -9.98 0.74
CA THR A 81 16.06 -9.91 -0.48
C THR A 81 14.60 -9.61 -0.14
N SER A 82 13.85 -9.05 -1.09
CA SER A 82 12.40 -8.89 -0.98
C SER A 82 11.67 -9.99 -1.75
N VAL A 83 10.48 -10.38 -1.29
CA VAL A 83 9.68 -11.39 -2.01
C VAL A 83 9.35 -10.88 -3.43
N GLU A 84 9.07 -9.59 -3.60
CA GLU A 84 8.81 -8.99 -4.92
C GLU A 84 10.00 -9.11 -5.88
N MET A 85 11.24 -8.99 -5.37
CA MET A 85 12.45 -9.25 -6.15
C MET A 85 12.51 -10.71 -6.59
N LEU A 86 12.25 -11.65 -5.67
CA LEU A 86 12.33 -13.08 -5.94
C LEU A 86 11.22 -13.62 -6.87
N LYS A 87 10.06 -12.95 -6.95
CA LYS A 87 8.97 -13.31 -7.87
C LYS A 87 9.35 -13.18 -9.35
N VAL A 88 10.32 -12.33 -9.68
CA VAL A 88 10.73 -12.09 -11.06
C VAL A 88 11.68 -13.20 -11.50
N LYS A 89 11.12 -14.34 -11.94
CA LYS A 89 11.86 -15.56 -12.30
C LYS A 89 13.09 -15.31 -13.19
N LYS A 90 12.94 -14.48 -14.22
CA LYS A 90 14.04 -14.13 -15.15
C LYS A 90 15.24 -13.46 -14.49
N ASN A 91 15.07 -12.84 -13.31
CA ASN A 91 16.13 -12.14 -12.59
C ASN A 91 16.84 -13.03 -11.56
N ILE A 92 16.37 -14.26 -11.32
CA ILE A 92 16.96 -15.17 -10.32
C ILE A 92 18.47 -15.38 -10.52
N PRO A 93 19.00 -15.58 -11.74
CA PRO A 93 20.43 -15.70 -11.94
C PRO A 93 21.22 -14.49 -11.44
N ASN A 94 20.71 -13.28 -11.67
CA ASN A 94 21.34 -12.04 -11.19
C ASN A 94 21.21 -11.91 -9.68
N ILE A 95 20.06 -12.27 -9.10
CA ILE A 95 19.87 -12.24 -7.65
C ILE A 95 20.85 -13.19 -6.95
N ILE A 96 21.04 -14.39 -7.49
CA ILE A 96 22.03 -15.35 -6.96
C ILE A 96 23.45 -14.78 -7.10
N LYS A 97 23.77 -14.16 -8.22
CA LYS A 97 25.08 -13.53 -8.43
C LYS A 97 25.35 -12.41 -7.43
N ASP A 98 24.37 -11.54 -7.19
CA ASP A 98 24.54 -10.30 -6.45
C ASP A 98 24.35 -10.49 -4.93
N TYR A 99 23.50 -11.43 -4.50
CA TYR A 99 23.13 -11.66 -3.10
C TYR A 99 23.44 -13.07 -2.59
N GLY A 100 23.77 -14.01 -3.48
CA GLY A 100 23.92 -15.42 -3.11
C GLY A 100 25.07 -15.70 -2.13
N ASN A 101 26.09 -14.83 -2.10
CA ASN A 101 27.16 -14.88 -1.10
C ASN A 101 26.68 -14.60 0.34
N ARG A 102 25.49 -14.01 0.50
CA ARG A 102 24.84 -13.75 1.80
C ARG A 102 23.73 -14.75 2.11
N PHE A 103 23.49 -15.73 1.23
CA PHE A 103 22.52 -16.78 1.52
C PHE A 103 23.04 -17.64 2.67
N ARG A 104 22.17 -17.92 3.64
CA ARG A 104 22.46 -18.91 4.67
C ARG A 104 22.79 -20.24 4.01
N ASP A 105 23.79 -20.95 4.55
CA ASP A 105 24.16 -22.27 4.06
C ASP A 105 22.98 -23.26 4.14
N ILE A 106 22.88 -24.16 3.15
CA ILE A 106 21.74 -25.07 3.03
C ILE A 106 21.68 -26.09 4.17
N GLN A 107 22.83 -26.51 4.71
CA GLN A 107 22.87 -27.42 5.84
C GLN A 107 22.33 -26.72 7.10
N GLU A 108 22.78 -25.48 7.34
CA GLU A 108 22.27 -24.68 8.46
C GLU A 108 20.75 -24.45 8.33
N VAL A 109 20.26 -24.18 7.12
CA VAL A 109 18.81 -24.02 6.86
C VAL A 109 18.04 -25.27 7.26
N ARG A 110 18.52 -26.47 6.87
CA ARG A 110 17.89 -27.75 7.21
C ARG A 110 17.86 -27.98 8.72
N GLU A 111 18.99 -27.77 9.38
CA GLU A 111 19.13 -27.95 10.83
C GLU A 111 18.20 -27.00 11.59
N LYS A 112 18.22 -25.71 11.24
CA LYS A 112 17.35 -24.69 11.86
C LYS A 112 15.88 -24.99 11.62
N PHE A 113 15.50 -25.34 10.39
CA PHE A 113 14.12 -25.69 10.08
C PHE A 113 13.65 -26.94 10.84
N ALA A 114 14.47 -27.99 10.91
CA ALA A 114 14.14 -29.23 11.61
C ALA A 114 14.05 -29.07 13.14
N SER A 115 14.76 -28.09 13.72
CA SER A 115 14.69 -27.78 15.16
C SER A 115 13.40 -27.11 15.62
N ARG A 116 12.52 -26.72 14.69
CA ARG A 116 11.26 -26.04 15.01
C ARG A 116 10.16 -27.03 15.39
N PRO A 117 9.16 -26.61 16.19
CA PRO A 117 7.97 -27.41 16.45
C PRO A 117 7.20 -27.76 15.17
N LYS A 118 6.39 -28.82 15.22
CA LYS A 118 5.46 -29.21 14.16
C LYS A 118 4.03 -29.21 14.73
N PRO A 119 3.15 -28.27 14.33
CA PRO A 119 3.39 -27.15 13.41
C PRO A 119 4.29 -26.05 14.00
N ASP A 120 5.01 -25.32 13.15
CA ASP A 120 5.78 -24.13 13.56
C ASP A 120 4.85 -22.90 13.62
N GLU A 121 4.07 -22.81 14.70
CA GLU A 121 3.07 -21.75 14.88
C GLU A 121 3.68 -20.34 14.81
N ALA A 122 4.91 -20.16 15.28
CA ALA A 122 5.58 -18.86 15.22
C ALA A 122 5.88 -18.43 13.78
N LEU A 123 6.36 -19.36 12.95
CA LEU A 123 6.56 -19.09 11.53
C LEU A 123 5.22 -18.85 10.83
N MET A 124 4.20 -19.63 11.15
CA MET A 124 2.86 -19.45 10.60
C MET A 124 2.27 -18.07 10.97
N ALA A 125 2.44 -17.62 12.22
CA ALA A 125 2.04 -16.27 12.65
C ALA A 125 2.74 -15.18 11.83
N ILE A 126 4.05 -15.30 11.63
CA ILE A 126 4.84 -14.37 10.80
C ILE A 126 4.35 -14.37 9.33
N LEU A 127 3.96 -15.53 8.80
CA LEU A 127 3.44 -15.63 7.43
C LEU A 127 2.03 -15.02 7.31
N MET A 128 1.20 -15.16 8.35
CA MET A 128 -0.13 -14.55 8.43
C MET A 128 -0.07 -13.02 8.36
N GLU A 129 0.96 -12.37 8.92
CA GLU A 129 1.13 -10.91 8.78
C GLU A 129 1.24 -10.44 7.31
N TYR A 130 1.71 -11.31 6.41
CA TYR A 130 1.75 -11.02 4.97
C TYR A 130 0.42 -11.25 4.24
N LYS A 131 -0.56 -11.90 4.87
CA LYS A 131 -1.88 -12.19 4.26
C LYS A 131 -2.65 -10.90 4.00
N ASP A 132 -2.70 -10.02 5.01
CA ASP A 132 -3.51 -8.80 4.98
C ASP A 132 -2.68 -7.53 4.71
N ARG A 133 -1.43 -7.67 4.26
CA ARG A 133 -0.57 -6.52 3.95
C ARG A 133 -1.19 -5.68 2.84
N GLY A 134 -1.44 -4.39 3.14
CA GLY A 134 -2.05 -3.43 2.21
C GLY A 134 -3.58 -3.44 2.18
N LYS A 135 -4.23 -4.44 2.79
CA LYS A 135 -5.69 -4.60 2.79
C LYS A 135 -6.43 -3.35 3.27
N LYS A 136 -5.97 -2.74 4.37
CA LYS A 136 -6.59 -1.52 4.92
C LYS A 136 -6.57 -0.34 3.95
N GLY A 137 -5.51 -0.21 3.16
CA GLY A 137 -5.44 0.81 2.10
C GLY A 137 -6.45 0.52 0.98
N TYR A 138 -6.60 -0.75 0.59
CA TYR A 138 -7.58 -1.14 -0.43
C TYR A 138 -9.04 -0.97 0.04
N GLU A 139 -9.31 -1.20 1.32
CA GLU A 139 -10.64 -0.96 1.89
C GLU A 139 -10.94 0.54 1.98
N LEU A 140 -9.94 1.37 2.29
CA LEU A 140 -10.06 2.83 2.25
C LEU A 140 -10.43 3.34 0.85
N THR A 141 -9.69 2.91 -0.18
CA THR A 141 -9.98 3.30 -1.57
C THR A 141 -11.34 2.78 -2.02
N GLU A 142 -11.68 1.53 -1.70
CA GLU A 142 -12.97 0.95 -2.09
C GLU A 142 -14.13 1.73 -1.49
N ALA A 143 -14.08 2.03 -0.19
CA ALA A 143 -15.10 2.79 0.49
C ALA A 143 -15.30 4.17 -0.15
N PHE A 144 -14.21 4.86 -0.51
CA PHE A 144 -14.30 6.14 -1.20
C PHE A 144 -14.91 6.03 -2.59
N PHE A 145 -14.51 5.05 -3.40
CA PHE A 145 -15.07 4.87 -4.74
C PHE A 145 -16.57 4.55 -4.70
N LEU A 146 -16.99 3.66 -3.80
CA LEU A 146 -18.41 3.34 -3.63
C LEU A 146 -19.21 4.56 -3.16
N TRP A 147 -18.67 5.32 -2.21
CA TRP A 147 -19.29 6.55 -1.75
C TRP A 147 -19.37 7.59 -2.88
N PHE A 148 -18.29 7.81 -3.63
CA PHE A 148 -18.26 8.79 -4.72
C PHE A 148 -19.26 8.45 -5.81
N GLU A 149 -19.29 7.20 -6.28
CA GLU A 149 -20.24 6.75 -7.31
C GLU A 149 -21.69 6.95 -6.87
N ALA A 150 -22.00 6.66 -5.60
CA ALA A 150 -23.34 6.85 -5.05
C ALA A 150 -23.79 8.32 -4.99
N HIS A 151 -22.87 9.25 -4.76
CA HIS A 151 -23.18 10.68 -4.57
C HIS A 151 -22.98 11.54 -5.82
N PHE A 152 -22.06 11.15 -6.70
CA PHE A 152 -21.55 11.98 -7.80
C PHE A 152 -21.45 11.25 -9.15
N GLY A 153 -21.65 9.92 -9.18
CA GLY A 153 -21.41 9.09 -10.37
C GLY A 153 -22.29 9.41 -11.59
N SER A 154 -23.41 10.12 -11.41
CA SER A 154 -24.23 10.60 -12.54
C SER A 154 -23.63 11.81 -13.26
N GLU A 155 -22.79 12.61 -12.58
CA GLU A 155 -22.29 13.89 -13.09
C GLU A 155 -20.78 13.87 -13.37
N TYR A 156 -20.04 12.98 -12.68
CA TYR A 156 -18.59 12.92 -12.71
C TYR A 156 -18.09 11.51 -12.95
N LEU A 157 -16.89 11.41 -13.50
CA LEU A 157 -16.18 10.16 -13.72
C LEU A 157 -15.05 10.04 -12.72
N ILE A 158 -14.91 8.88 -12.08
CA ILE A 158 -13.79 8.53 -11.21
C ILE A 158 -12.97 7.40 -11.82
N GLN A 159 -11.64 7.48 -11.72
CA GLN A 159 -10.69 6.48 -12.20
C GLN A 159 -9.65 6.17 -11.12
N GLY A 160 -9.27 4.91 -11.05
CA GLY A 160 -8.22 4.41 -10.15
C GLY A 160 -8.51 2.98 -9.68
N PRO A 161 -7.59 2.39 -8.91
CA PRO A 161 -7.79 1.05 -8.37
C PRO A 161 -8.81 1.09 -7.22
N VAL A 162 -9.98 0.49 -7.41
CA VAL A 162 -11.00 0.37 -6.34
C VAL A 162 -10.43 -0.42 -5.15
N ARG A 163 -9.65 -1.48 -5.43
CA ARG A 163 -8.93 -2.31 -4.43
C ARG A 163 -7.45 -2.46 -4.84
N ALA A 164 -6.91 -3.67 -4.79
CA ALA A 164 -5.60 -3.98 -5.38
C ALA A 164 -5.65 -3.76 -6.90
N GLY A 165 -4.81 -2.88 -7.42
CA GLY A 165 -4.77 -2.55 -8.83
C GLY A 165 -3.60 -1.65 -9.17
N LYS A 166 -3.54 -1.21 -10.43
CA LYS A 166 -2.55 -0.23 -10.87
C LYS A 166 -3.13 1.17 -10.71
N ASP A 167 -2.32 2.05 -10.13
CA ASP A 167 -2.62 3.47 -10.00
C ASP A 167 -2.85 4.15 -11.36
N VAL A 168 -3.57 5.27 -11.34
CA VAL A 168 -3.69 6.14 -12.51
C VAL A 168 -2.35 6.83 -12.71
N LEU A 169 -1.78 6.72 -13.92
CA LEU A 169 -0.57 7.46 -14.26
C LEU A 169 -0.95 8.83 -14.83
N LEU A 170 -0.51 9.91 -14.19
CA LEU A 170 -0.87 11.27 -14.60
C LEU A 170 -0.46 11.59 -16.03
N ASN A 171 0.68 11.08 -16.53
CA ASN A 171 1.07 11.26 -17.94
C ASN A 171 0.17 10.56 -18.97
N LYS A 172 -0.79 9.74 -18.52
CA LYS A 172 -1.78 9.08 -19.38
C LYS A 172 -3.12 9.81 -19.39
N VAL A 173 -3.42 10.57 -18.35
CA VAL A 173 -4.73 11.24 -18.18
C VAL A 173 -4.63 12.77 -18.25
N LEU A 174 -3.45 13.34 -18.01
CA LEU A 174 -3.17 14.77 -18.12
C LEU A 174 -2.28 15.05 -19.34
N GLN A 175 -2.75 15.92 -20.23
CA GLN A 175 -1.98 16.32 -21.41
C GLN A 175 -0.71 17.05 -20.99
N ASN A 176 0.41 16.78 -21.66
CA ASN A 176 1.72 17.41 -21.40
C ASN A 176 2.35 17.13 -20.02
N TRP A 177 1.72 16.30 -19.18
CA TRP A 177 2.37 15.80 -17.96
C TRP A 177 3.43 14.77 -18.34
N LYS A 178 4.71 15.08 -18.09
CA LYS A 178 5.83 14.26 -18.58
C LYS A 178 6.14 13.06 -17.66
N SER A 179 6.02 13.25 -16.36
CA SER A 179 6.45 12.29 -15.35
C SER A 179 5.46 11.13 -15.19
N LYS A 180 5.94 9.91 -14.94
CA LYS A 180 5.09 8.76 -14.59
C LYS A 180 4.66 8.83 -13.13
N THR A 181 3.88 9.85 -12.79
CA THR A 181 3.40 10.07 -11.43
C THR A 181 2.15 9.21 -11.19
N PRO A 182 2.17 8.25 -10.25
CA PRO A 182 0.99 7.48 -9.88
C PRO A 182 0.07 8.28 -8.96
N ALA A 183 -1.23 8.12 -9.14
CA ALA A 183 -2.29 8.67 -8.28
C ALA A 183 -3.37 7.60 -8.05
N ASP A 184 -3.92 7.56 -6.83
CA ASP A 184 -4.93 6.58 -6.43
C ASP A 184 -6.30 6.92 -7.01
N ILE A 185 -6.57 8.22 -7.21
CA ILE A 185 -7.86 8.74 -7.65
C ILE A 185 -7.63 9.77 -8.75
N PHE A 186 -8.44 9.71 -9.81
CA PHE A 186 -8.55 10.77 -10.80
C PHE A 186 -10.01 11.03 -11.11
N ILE A 187 -10.48 12.27 -10.90
CA ILE A 187 -11.86 12.67 -11.14
C ILE A 187 -11.90 13.70 -12.27
N SER A 188 -12.85 13.51 -13.18
CA SER A 188 -13.13 14.42 -14.28
C SER A 188 -14.63 14.64 -14.44
N ARG A 189 -15.02 15.73 -15.11
CA ARG A 189 -16.37 15.84 -15.68
C ARG A 189 -16.59 14.81 -16.79
N ASN A 190 -17.84 14.65 -17.22
CA ASN A 190 -18.22 13.79 -18.35
C ASN A 190 -17.56 14.21 -19.68
N ASP A 191 -17.24 15.49 -19.84
CA ASP A 191 -16.50 16.03 -21.00
C ASP A 191 -14.98 15.80 -20.94
N ARG A 192 -14.52 15.04 -19.94
CA ARG A 192 -13.10 14.75 -19.64
C ARG A 192 -12.29 15.92 -19.08
N THR A 193 -12.90 17.03 -18.71
CA THR A 193 -12.20 18.11 -17.98
C THR A 193 -11.66 17.57 -16.64
N PRO A 194 -10.33 17.58 -16.42
CA PRO A 194 -9.74 17.12 -15.16
C PRO A 194 -10.15 18.01 -13.99
N LEU A 195 -10.62 17.41 -12.90
CA LEU A 195 -11.03 18.14 -11.69
C LEU A 195 -10.17 17.81 -10.49
N VAL A 196 -9.89 16.52 -10.22
CA VAL A 196 -9.16 16.12 -9.01
C VAL A 196 -8.12 15.06 -9.32
N VAL A 197 -6.92 15.24 -8.76
CA VAL A 197 -5.95 14.17 -8.54
C VAL A 197 -5.96 13.82 -7.05
N GLY A 198 -6.20 12.56 -6.70
CA GLY A 198 -6.26 12.12 -5.32
C GLY A 198 -5.20 11.09 -4.94
N PHE A 199 -4.77 11.18 -3.69
CA PHE A 199 -3.82 10.28 -3.06
C PHE A 199 -4.46 9.70 -1.79
N ALA A 200 -4.49 8.38 -1.68
CA ALA A 200 -5.15 7.67 -0.60
C ALA A 200 -4.15 6.95 0.29
N ARG A 201 -4.33 7.06 1.61
CA ARG A 201 -3.46 6.38 2.58
C ARG A 201 -4.19 6.04 3.86
N TYR A 202 -4.07 4.78 4.27
CA TYR A 202 -4.48 4.32 5.59
C TYR A 202 -3.26 4.21 6.52
N ASP A 203 -3.13 5.14 7.47
CA ASP A 203 -2.04 5.20 8.44
C ASP A 203 -2.36 4.36 9.68
N THR A 204 -1.74 3.17 9.75
CA THR A 204 -1.96 2.16 10.81
C THR A 204 -1.10 2.36 12.06
N ASP A 205 0.22 2.50 11.88
CA ASP A 205 1.20 2.61 12.96
C ASP A 205 2.45 3.38 12.48
N ARG A 206 3.32 3.80 13.41
CA ARG A 206 4.45 4.71 13.20
C ARG A 206 5.80 4.01 13.04
N GLY A 207 6.60 4.52 12.10
CA GLY A 207 8.06 4.43 12.12
C GLY A 207 8.64 5.84 11.95
N GLY A 208 9.43 6.32 12.92
CA GLY A 208 9.77 7.75 13.08
C GLY A 208 10.42 8.43 11.86
N GLY A 209 11.29 7.74 11.10
CA GLY A 209 11.91 8.33 9.90
C GLY A 209 10.96 8.51 8.70
N GLN A 210 9.76 7.94 8.75
CA GLN A 210 8.83 7.98 7.64
C GLN A 210 7.93 9.24 7.63
N GLU A 211 7.91 10.06 8.68
CA GLU A 211 7.04 11.25 8.78
C GLU A 211 7.55 12.38 7.86
N ASP A 212 8.81 12.79 8.02
CA ASP A 212 9.41 13.91 7.27
C ASP A 212 9.48 13.65 5.75
N ASP A 213 9.88 12.44 5.35
CA ASP A 213 9.95 12.03 3.94
C ASP A 213 8.56 12.04 3.26
N ARG A 214 7.50 11.75 4.01
CA ARG A 214 6.12 11.71 3.47
C ARG A 214 5.58 13.11 3.25
N ILE A 215 5.74 14.00 4.22
CA ILE A 215 5.19 15.35 4.14
C ILE A 215 5.91 16.16 3.07
N SER A 216 7.25 16.06 3.00
CA SER A 216 8.02 16.67 1.91
C SER A 216 7.56 16.16 0.53
N GLY A 217 7.43 14.84 0.36
CA GLY A 217 6.93 14.26 -0.90
C GLY A 217 5.51 14.68 -1.25
N ASN A 218 4.62 14.87 -0.27
CA ASN A 218 3.27 15.37 -0.52
C ASN A 218 3.26 16.85 -0.91
N ARG A 219 4.10 17.69 -0.29
CA ARG A 219 4.29 19.09 -0.68
C ARG A 219 4.78 19.22 -2.12
N ASP A 220 5.74 18.40 -2.52
CA ASP A 220 6.25 18.39 -3.90
C ASP A 220 5.15 18.01 -4.92
N LYS A 221 4.32 17.02 -4.59
CA LYS A 221 3.15 16.67 -5.43
C LYS A 221 2.18 17.84 -5.56
N VAL A 222 1.88 18.51 -4.46
CA VAL A 222 0.99 19.68 -4.45
C VAL A 222 1.54 20.76 -5.37
N THR A 223 2.79 21.15 -5.18
CA THR A 223 3.45 22.17 -6.00
C THR A 223 3.38 21.83 -7.48
N GLN A 224 3.81 20.62 -7.87
CA GLN A 224 3.84 20.23 -9.29
C GLN A 224 2.45 20.20 -9.94
N ILE A 225 1.43 19.72 -9.23
CA ILE A 225 0.07 19.64 -9.76
C ILE A 225 -0.56 21.03 -9.88
N LEU A 226 -0.35 21.92 -8.89
CA LEU A 226 -0.87 23.28 -8.95
C LEU A 226 -0.16 24.12 -10.02
N GLU A 227 1.16 23.98 -10.18
CA GLU A 227 1.91 24.62 -11.27
C GLU A 227 1.40 24.16 -12.65
N TYR A 228 1.13 22.86 -12.80
CA TYR A 228 0.52 22.32 -14.00
C TYR A 228 -0.87 22.92 -14.25
N ALA A 229 -1.72 22.96 -13.23
CA ALA A 229 -3.06 23.55 -13.31
C ALA A 229 -3.01 25.00 -13.77
N GLU A 230 -2.09 25.79 -13.21
CA GLU A 230 -1.89 27.20 -13.57
C GLU A 230 -1.31 27.39 -14.97
N THR A 231 -0.39 26.53 -15.39
CA THR A 231 0.24 26.61 -16.71
C THR A 231 -0.77 26.32 -17.82
N TYR A 232 -1.61 25.30 -17.63
CA TYR A 232 -2.59 24.86 -18.63
C TYR A 232 -3.99 25.46 -18.42
N LYS A 233 -4.17 26.30 -17.41
CA LYS A 233 -5.43 26.99 -17.08
C LYS A 233 -6.61 26.02 -16.93
N ILE A 234 -6.39 24.94 -16.20
CA ILE A 234 -7.41 23.92 -15.88
C ILE A 234 -7.78 23.98 -14.39
N PRO A 235 -9.00 23.58 -14.01
CA PRO A 235 -9.52 23.71 -12.63
C PRO A 235 -9.01 22.60 -11.69
N LEU A 236 -7.84 22.03 -11.96
CA LEU A 236 -7.36 20.83 -11.28
C LEU A 236 -7.05 21.09 -9.80
N LYS A 237 -7.62 20.24 -8.94
CA LYS A 237 -7.50 20.22 -7.48
C LYS A 237 -6.89 18.92 -7.00
N ILE A 238 -6.60 18.86 -5.70
CA ILE A 238 -5.87 17.77 -5.07
C ILE A 238 -6.65 17.27 -3.87
N LEU A 239 -6.83 15.95 -3.78
CA LEU A 239 -7.45 15.27 -2.65
C LEU A 239 -6.41 14.40 -1.92
N PHE A 240 -6.28 14.57 -0.62
CA PHE A 240 -5.61 13.59 0.25
C PHE A 240 -6.66 12.87 1.07
N LEU A 241 -6.96 11.64 0.68
CA LEU A 241 -7.81 10.74 1.45
C LEU A 241 -6.93 10.01 2.47
N ASN A 242 -6.80 10.60 3.64
CA ASN A 242 -5.90 10.14 4.70
C ASN A 242 -6.73 9.72 5.91
N ASP A 243 -6.66 8.45 6.28
CA ASP A 243 -7.44 7.87 7.37
C ASP A 243 -6.59 6.92 8.21
N GLY A 244 -7.10 6.49 9.35
CA GLY A 244 -6.44 5.55 10.25
C GLY A 244 -5.84 6.20 11.51
N PRO A 245 -5.62 5.41 12.57
CA PRO A 245 -5.25 5.92 13.88
C PRO A 245 -3.88 6.61 13.91
N GLY A 246 -2.98 6.26 12.98
CA GLY A 246 -1.65 6.88 12.85
C GLY A 246 -1.70 8.39 12.57
N LEU A 247 -2.80 8.87 11.98
CA LEU A 247 -3.04 10.29 11.71
C LEU A 247 -3.16 11.13 12.98
N THR A 248 -3.55 10.52 14.10
CA THR A 248 -3.69 11.21 15.41
C THR A 248 -2.38 11.31 16.19
N LEU A 249 -1.29 10.74 15.66
CA LEU A 249 -0.02 10.68 16.35
C LEU A 249 0.87 11.85 15.91
N GLY A 250 1.56 12.48 16.88
CA GLY A 250 2.55 13.54 16.70
C GLY A 250 2.13 14.70 15.79
N SER A 251 2.91 15.03 14.75
CA SER A 251 2.64 16.21 13.91
C SER A 251 1.77 15.92 12.71
N MET A 252 1.61 14.66 12.27
CA MET A 252 0.79 14.23 11.12
C MET A 252 -0.48 15.05 10.89
N TRP A 253 -1.35 15.19 11.89
CA TRP A 253 -2.57 15.99 11.75
C TRP A 253 -2.27 17.45 11.36
N ASN A 254 -1.31 18.07 12.03
CA ASN A 254 -0.88 19.44 11.74
C ASN A 254 -0.22 19.52 10.37
N ASP A 255 0.59 18.53 9.99
CA ASP A 255 1.30 18.54 8.72
C ASP A 255 0.34 18.45 7.53
N TYR A 256 -0.70 17.62 7.66
CA TYR A 256 -1.79 17.56 6.68
C TYR A 256 -2.66 18.81 6.71
N ALA A 257 -2.94 19.39 7.88
CA ALA A 257 -3.65 20.67 7.98
C ALA A 257 -2.87 21.80 7.28
N ASP A 258 -1.57 21.89 7.53
CA ASP A 258 -0.67 22.85 6.87
C ASP A 258 -0.63 22.61 5.35
N LEU A 259 -0.64 21.35 4.91
CA LEU A 259 -0.70 20.99 3.49
C LEU A 259 -1.99 21.48 2.82
N GLU A 260 -3.12 21.36 3.51
CA GLU A 260 -4.41 21.88 3.04
C GLU A 260 -4.40 23.41 2.96
N ASP A 261 -3.97 24.08 4.04
CA ASP A 261 -3.94 25.54 4.14
C ASP A 261 -3.05 26.17 3.05
N ASN A 262 -1.90 25.55 2.77
CA ASN A 262 -0.99 25.98 1.71
C ASN A 262 -1.57 25.80 0.30
N GLY A 263 -2.58 24.93 0.14
CA GLY A 263 -3.26 24.66 -1.12
C GLY A 263 -4.25 25.72 -1.57
N GLN A 264 -4.51 26.75 -0.75
CA GLN A 264 -5.37 27.90 -1.07
C GLN A 264 -6.76 27.49 -1.63
N GLY A 265 -7.38 26.46 -1.01
CA GLY A 265 -8.68 25.93 -1.41
C GLY A 265 -8.66 24.91 -2.55
N ARG A 266 -7.52 24.71 -3.22
CA ARG A 266 -7.35 23.66 -4.26
C ARG A 266 -6.83 22.34 -3.72
N VAL A 267 -6.47 22.28 -2.44
CA VAL A 267 -6.11 21.04 -1.75
C VAL A 267 -7.19 20.77 -0.70
N MET A 268 -7.62 19.52 -0.60
CA MET A 268 -8.49 19.03 0.46
C MET A 268 -7.86 17.80 1.10
N VAL A 269 -7.84 17.77 2.43
CA VAL A 269 -7.50 16.59 3.22
C VAL A 269 -8.75 16.10 3.93
N CYS A 270 -9.10 14.83 3.75
CA CYS A 270 -10.26 14.24 4.41
C CYS A 270 -9.99 12.81 4.87
N THR A 271 -10.70 12.40 5.92
CA THR A 271 -10.95 10.99 6.25
C THR A 271 -12.26 10.55 5.60
N LEU A 272 -12.60 9.25 5.59
CA LEU A 272 -13.90 8.80 5.05
C LEU A 272 -15.09 9.44 5.78
N LYS A 273 -14.96 9.66 7.10
CA LYS A 273 -16.03 10.27 7.92
C LYS A 273 -16.24 11.76 7.67
N MET A 274 -15.35 12.41 6.93
CA MET A 274 -15.48 13.82 6.57
C MET A 274 -16.12 14.03 5.19
N LEU A 275 -16.35 12.96 4.41
CA LEU A 275 -16.73 13.07 3.00
C LEU A 275 -18.03 13.83 2.78
N ASP A 276 -19.09 13.49 3.51
CA ASP A 276 -20.42 14.12 3.37
C ASP A 276 -20.41 15.62 3.69
N GLU A 277 -19.58 16.06 4.64
CA GLU A 277 -19.49 17.46 5.04
C GLU A 277 -18.56 18.27 4.13
N ARG A 278 -17.47 17.66 3.64
CA ARG A 278 -16.35 18.38 3.04
C ARG A 278 -16.24 18.17 1.53
N PHE A 279 -16.39 16.95 1.06
CA PHE A 279 -16.22 16.65 -0.36
C PHE A 279 -17.53 16.93 -1.10
N THR A 280 -17.70 18.18 -1.54
CA THR A 280 -18.96 18.68 -2.10
C THR A 280 -18.84 19.04 -3.57
N LYS A 281 -20.00 19.13 -4.25
CA LYS A 281 -20.09 19.65 -5.62
C LYS A 281 -19.53 21.07 -5.75
N ASP A 282 -19.82 21.94 -4.78
CA ASP A 282 -19.29 23.30 -4.77
C ASP A 282 -17.77 23.31 -4.73
N TRP A 283 -17.15 22.44 -3.92
CA TRP A 283 -15.70 22.30 -3.91
C TRP A 283 -15.15 21.70 -5.22
N LEU A 284 -15.85 20.76 -5.86
CA LEU A 284 -15.45 20.22 -7.16
C LEU A 284 -15.44 21.32 -8.24
N GLU A 285 -16.44 22.20 -8.23
CA GLU A 285 -16.72 23.16 -9.31
C GLU A 285 -16.16 24.58 -9.10
N SER A 286 -15.64 24.89 -7.90
CA SER A 286 -15.10 26.23 -7.57
C SER A 286 -13.87 26.67 -8.37
#